data_AF-A0A2E1X9D5-F1
#
_entry.id   AF-A0A2E1X9D5-F1
#
_cell.length_a   1.000
_cell.length_b   1.000
_cell.length_c   1.000
_cell.angle_alpha   90.00
_cell.angle_beta   90.00
_cell.angle_gamma   90.00
#
_symmetry.space_group_name_H-M   'P 1'
#
loop_
_entity.id
_entity.type
_entity.pdbx_description
1 polymer ?
#
loop_
_entity_poly.entity_id
_entity_poly.type
_entity_poly.pdbx_seq_one_letter_code
_entity_poly.pdbx_strand_id
1 'polypeptide(L)'
;MKHILSSVAAAGLMMTAACASYDSDEQAKTDPRIGEKVDRICFGRTIDGWRDVKGKDNVVLLERGVNEWYYTELTGVCRANALRSAIAIGIESRPAGGCVTKGDVIIVEDSPGFTQRCIITDIYKWDEDAPAPDEDEDDMM
;
A
#
# COMPACT_ATOMS: atom_id res chain seq x y z
N MET A 1 32.50 61.75 10.89
CA MET A 1 32.59 60.54 10.02
C MET A 1 33.57 59.62 10.73
N LYS A 2 33.28 58.41 11.22
CA LYS A 2 32.33 57.36 10.85
C LYS A 2 32.20 56.47 12.11
N HIS A 3 30.97 56.23 12.59
CA HIS A 3 30.67 55.28 13.66
C HIS A 3 30.45 53.90 13.06
N ILE A 4 31.07 52.83 13.60
CA ILE A 4 30.69 51.42 13.37
C ILE A 4 31.19 50.62 14.61
N LEU A 5 30.47 50.57 15.73
CA LEU A 5 29.42 49.61 16.14
C LEU A 5 29.79 48.13 15.95
N SER A 6 30.14 47.51 17.09
CA SER A 6 30.48 46.09 17.27
C SER A 6 29.29 45.36 17.91
N SER A 7 28.77 44.38 17.17
CA SER A 7 28.35 43.03 17.59
C SER A 7 27.16 42.78 18.57
N VAL A 8 26.49 41.64 18.29
CA VAL A 8 25.56 40.81 19.11
C VAL A 8 24.11 41.33 19.15
N ALA A 9 23.03 40.59 18.83
CA ALA A 9 22.74 39.17 18.98
C ALA A 9 21.88 38.61 17.83
N ALA A 10 22.14 37.36 17.46
CA ALA A 10 21.31 36.57 16.56
C ALA A 10 20.08 36.03 17.31
N ALA A 11 18.88 36.32 16.80
CA ALA A 11 17.64 35.65 17.18
C ALA A 11 17.16 34.81 16.00
N GLY A 12 17.66 33.57 15.92
CA GLY A 12 17.20 32.57 14.96
C GLY A 12 15.93 31.91 15.48
N LEU A 13 14.77 32.30 14.93
CA LEU A 13 13.48 31.66 15.19
C LEU A 13 13.39 30.42 14.29
N MET A 14 13.71 29.24 14.82
CA MET A 14 13.47 27.97 14.13
C MET A 14 11.98 27.62 14.25
N MET A 15 11.24 27.74 13.15
CA MET A 15 9.92 27.13 13.01
C MET A 15 10.11 25.63 12.79
N THR A 16 9.77 24.82 13.78
CA THR A 16 9.64 23.37 13.61
C THR A 16 8.32 23.08 12.91
N ALA A 17 8.40 22.72 11.63
CA ALA A 17 7.29 22.12 10.90
C ALA A 17 6.98 20.76 11.52
N ALA A 18 5.85 20.66 12.23
CA ALA A 18 5.28 19.38 12.62
C ALA A 18 4.63 18.76 11.38
N CYS A 19 5.34 17.86 10.71
CA CYS A 19 4.70 16.92 9.79
C CYS A 19 3.86 15.97 10.63
N ALA A 20 2.56 16.20 10.67
CA ALA A 20 1.61 15.20 11.13
C ALA A 20 1.64 14.05 10.10
N SER A 21 2.39 13.00 10.41
CA SER A 21 2.26 11.72 9.71
C SER A 21 0.88 11.20 10.07
N TYR A 22 -0.01 11.14 9.08
CA TYR A 22 -1.28 10.43 9.26
C TYR A 22 -0.92 8.93 9.31
N ASP A 23 -1.08 8.33 10.48
CA ASP A 23 -0.85 6.90 10.71
C ASP A 23 -2.03 6.17 10.08
N SER A 24 -1.84 5.66 8.88
CA SER A 24 -2.82 4.81 8.17
C SER A 24 -2.84 3.39 8.76
N ASP A 25 -2.06 3.12 9.81
CA ASP A 25 -1.74 1.80 10.34
C ASP A 25 -2.84 1.19 11.23
N GLU A 26 -3.86 1.94 11.66
CA GLU A 26 -4.91 1.41 12.55
C GLU A 26 -5.89 0.44 11.87
N GLN A 27 -6.10 0.52 10.55
CA GLN A 27 -7.02 -0.38 9.82
C GLN A 27 -6.36 -1.67 9.31
N ALA A 28 -5.03 -1.70 9.17
CA ALA A 28 -4.30 -2.89 8.76
C ALA A 28 -4.11 -3.90 9.91
N LYS A 29 -4.27 -3.48 11.17
CA LYS A 29 -4.01 -4.33 12.36
C LYS A 29 -5.22 -5.12 12.88
N THR A 30 -6.38 -5.04 12.23
CA THR A 30 -7.58 -5.76 12.70
C THR A 30 -7.68 -7.19 12.16
N ASP A 31 -7.05 -7.49 11.02
CA ASP A 31 -7.02 -8.85 10.48
C ASP A 31 -5.72 -9.56 10.93
N PRO A 32 -5.80 -10.62 11.75
CA PRO A 32 -4.63 -11.35 12.23
C PRO A 32 -3.81 -12.01 11.10
N ARG A 33 -4.37 -12.11 9.88
CA ARG A 33 -3.66 -12.60 8.69
C ARG A 33 -2.70 -11.57 8.11
N ILE A 34 -2.84 -10.29 8.46
CA ILE A 34 -1.93 -9.23 8.03
C ILE A 34 -0.69 -9.25 8.93
N GLY A 35 0.44 -9.66 8.35
CA GLY A 35 1.71 -9.78 9.04
C GLY A 35 2.59 -8.54 8.94
N GLU A 36 3.89 -8.78 8.90
CA GLU A 36 4.93 -7.74 8.85
C GLU A 36 4.82 -6.87 7.59
N LYS A 37 5.00 -5.56 7.75
CA LYS A 37 5.17 -4.61 6.65
C LYS A 37 6.49 -4.84 5.93
N VAL A 38 6.47 -4.87 4.61
CA VAL A 38 7.66 -5.07 3.77
C VAL A 38 7.81 -3.95 2.74
N ASP A 39 9.05 -3.68 2.31
CA ASP A 39 9.33 -2.57 1.39
C ASP A 39 9.04 -2.90 -0.07
N ARG A 40 9.10 -4.19 -0.44
CA ARG A 40 9.05 -4.62 -1.84
C ARG A 40 8.58 -6.06 -2.04
N ILE A 41 7.98 -6.34 -3.19
CA ILE A 41 7.71 -7.69 -3.70
C ILE A 41 8.49 -7.84 -5.00
N CYS A 42 9.29 -8.90 -5.14
CA CYS A 42 10.09 -9.14 -6.35
C CYS A 42 9.50 -10.30 -7.15
N PHE A 43 8.95 -9.99 -8.33
CA PHE A 43 8.39 -10.97 -9.24
C PHE A 43 9.43 -11.42 -10.26
N GLY A 44 9.48 -12.72 -10.56
CA GLY A 44 10.44 -13.27 -11.52
C GLY A 44 10.13 -12.87 -12.96
N ARG A 45 8.85 -12.77 -13.33
CA ARG A 45 8.41 -12.40 -14.69
C ARG A 45 7.14 -11.56 -14.71
N THR A 46 6.10 -12.01 -14.03
CA THR A 46 4.76 -11.41 -13.96
C THR A 46 4.20 -11.64 -12.56
N ILE A 47 3.09 -10.98 -12.24
CA ILE A 47 2.29 -11.35 -11.08
C ILE A 47 1.62 -12.68 -11.43
N ASP A 48 1.88 -13.72 -10.64
CA ASP A 48 1.44 -15.09 -10.95
C ASP A 48 -0.01 -15.33 -10.52
N GLY A 49 -0.47 -14.64 -9.48
CA GLY A 49 -1.82 -14.73 -8.95
C GLY A 49 -2.23 -13.48 -8.18
N TRP A 50 -3.53 -13.20 -8.13
CA TRP A 50 -4.10 -12.15 -7.32
C TRP A 50 -5.48 -12.54 -6.79
N ARG A 51 -5.86 -11.96 -5.65
CA ARG A 51 -7.20 -12.12 -5.05
C ARG A 51 -7.68 -10.81 -4.45
N ASP A 52 -8.98 -10.55 -4.53
CA ASP A 52 -9.58 -9.44 -3.78
C ASP A 52 -9.69 -9.79 -2.30
N VAL A 53 -9.65 -8.77 -1.44
CA VAL A 53 -10.00 -8.92 -0.04
C VAL A 53 -11.48 -8.53 0.10
N LYS A 54 -12.32 -9.49 0.50
CA LYS A 54 -13.78 -9.29 0.55
C LYS A 54 -14.14 -8.05 1.38
N GLY A 55 -14.95 -7.18 0.79
CA GLY A 55 -15.42 -5.96 1.45
C GLY A 55 -14.40 -4.82 1.56
N LYS A 56 -13.17 -5.00 1.05
CA LYS A 56 -12.13 -3.96 1.07
C LYS A 56 -11.82 -3.44 -0.33
N ASP A 57 -12.12 -2.16 -0.56
CA ASP A 57 -11.66 -1.44 -1.74
C ASP A 57 -10.18 -1.05 -1.59
N ASN A 58 -9.50 -0.89 -2.72
CA ASN A 58 -8.09 -0.50 -2.82
C ASN A 58 -7.13 -1.46 -2.09
N VAL A 59 -7.49 -2.74 -2.00
CA VAL A 59 -6.65 -3.77 -1.40
C VAL A 59 -6.65 -4.99 -2.31
N VAL A 60 -5.46 -5.53 -2.57
CA VAL A 60 -5.30 -6.75 -3.35
C VAL A 60 -4.27 -7.66 -2.69
N LEU A 61 -4.54 -8.96 -2.68
CA LEU A 61 -3.54 -9.97 -2.36
C LEU A 61 -2.76 -10.30 -3.63
N LEU A 62 -1.44 -10.15 -3.60
CA LEU A 62 -0.56 -10.53 -4.70
C LEU A 62 0.21 -11.79 -4.33
N GLU A 63 0.23 -12.78 -5.23
CA GLU A 63 1.00 -14.01 -5.06
C GLU A 63 2.40 -13.88 -5.68
N ARG A 64 3.42 -14.29 -4.91
CA ARG A 64 4.79 -14.41 -5.37
C ARG A 64 5.24 -15.87 -5.26
N GLY A 65 5.32 -16.61 -6.35
CA GLY A 65 5.75 -18.00 -6.29
C GLY A 65 4.64 -18.93 -5.78
N VAL A 66 4.90 -19.72 -4.72
CA VAL A 66 3.94 -20.74 -4.23
C VAL A 66 3.53 -20.41 -2.80
N ASN A 67 2.24 -20.12 -2.60
CA ASN A 67 1.64 -19.84 -1.28
C ASN A 67 2.28 -18.65 -0.53
N GLU A 68 3.02 -17.77 -1.21
CA GLU A 68 3.49 -16.53 -0.61
C GLU A 68 2.61 -15.38 -1.07
N TRP A 69 1.75 -14.91 -0.16
CA TRP A 69 0.80 -13.85 -0.43
C TRP A 69 1.21 -12.56 0.25
N TYR A 70 0.87 -11.45 -0.39
CA TYR A 70 1.17 -10.11 0.10
C TYR A 70 -0.09 -9.28 0.08
N TYR A 71 -0.48 -8.77 1.26
CA TYR A 71 -1.53 -7.79 1.40
C TYR A 71 -1.01 -6.45 0.93
N THR A 72 -1.53 -5.99 -0.21
CA THR A 72 -1.04 -4.78 -0.88
C THR A 72 -2.14 -3.74 -0.85
N GLU A 73 -1.86 -2.65 -0.14
CA GLU A 73 -2.73 -1.49 -0.11
C GLU A 73 -2.44 -0.60 -1.32
N LEU A 74 -3.51 -0.08 -1.88
CA LEU A 74 -3.52 0.71 -3.09
C LEU A 74 -4.18 2.06 -2.82
N THR A 75 -3.97 2.99 -3.74
CA THR A 75 -4.75 4.21 -3.83
C THR A 75 -5.13 4.51 -5.27
N GLY A 76 -6.22 5.27 -5.44
CA GLY A 76 -6.83 5.57 -6.73
C GLY A 76 -8.27 5.07 -6.79
N VAL A 77 -8.67 4.53 -7.95
CA VAL A 77 -10.05 4.08 -8.22
C VAL A 77 -10.12 2.55 -8.25
N CYS A 78 -9.42 1.89 -7.33
CA CYS A 78 -9.14 0.46 -7.36
C CYS A 78 -10.20 -0.31 -6.57
N ARG A 79 -11.38 -0.44 -7.17
CA ARG A 79 -12.53 -1.04 -6.48
C ARG A 79 -12.37 -2.56 -6.37
N ALA A 80 -12.86 -3.13 -5.27
CA ALA A 80 -12.87 -4.57 -5.03
C ALA A 80 -13.53 -5.34 -6.18
N ASN A 81 -14.60 -4.80 -6.76
CA ASN A 81 -15.27 -5.43 -7.89
C ASN A 81 -14.36 -5.56 -9.12
N ALA A 82 -13.58 -4.53 -9.44
CA ALA A 82 -12.68 -4.56 -10.59
C ALA A 82 -11.48 -5.46 -10.34
N LEU A 83 -10.96 -5.50 -9.11
CA LEU A 83 -9.90 -6.44 -8.71
C LEU A 83 -10.38 -7.89 -8.78
N ARG A 84 -11.64 -8.15 -8.40
CA ARG A 84 -12.26 -9.46 -8.43
C ARG A 84 -12.57 -9.95 -9.85
N SER A 85 -13.02 -9.08 -10.74
CA SER A 85 -13.32 -9.41 -12.14
C SER A 85 -12.13 -9.21 -13.09
N ALA A 86 -10.98 -8.76 -12.56
CA ALA A 86 -9.78 -8.54 -13.34
C ALA A 86 -9.39 -9.78 -14.14
N ILE A 87 -9.15 -9.59 -15.43
CA ILE A 87 -8.63 -10.62 -16.33
C ILE A 87 -7.11 -10.65 -16.30
N ALA A 88 -6.47 -9.53 -15.96
CA ALA A 88 -5.03 -9.43 -15.76
C ALA A 88 -4.68 -8.32 -14.76
N ILE A 89 -3.66 -8.56 -13.93
CA ILE A 89 -2.97 -7.50 -13.17
C ILE A 89 -1.51 -7.46 -13.60
N GLY A 90 -1.09 -6.31 -14.11
CA GLY A 90 0.26 -6.04 -14.58
C GLY A 90 0.98 -5.00 -13.72
N ILE A 91 2.28 -4.90 -13.93
CA ILE A 91 3.12 -3.85 -13.33
C ILE A 91 3.47 -2.88 -14.45
N GLU A 92 3.14 -1.59 -14.29
CA GLU A 92 3.28 -0.60 -15.36
C GLU A 92 4.74 -0.36 -15.74
N SER A 93 5.55 -0.05 -14.75
CA SER A 93 6.98 0.15 -14.91
C SER A 93 7.68 -0.89 -14.05
N ARG A 94 8.71 -1.55 -14.60
CA ARG A 94 9.51 -2.54 -13.85
C ARG A 94 10.83 -1.90 -13.42
N PRO A 95 10.85 -0.98 -12.42
CA PRO A 95 12.10 -0.53 -11.87
C PRO A 95 12.80 -1.70 -11.14
N ALA A 96 14.13 -1.76 -11.23
CA ALA A 96 14.96 -2.66 -10.43
C ALA A 96 14.66 -4.17 -10.51
N GLY A 97 14.70 -4.75 -11.70
CA GLY A 97 14.80 -6.22 -11.86
C GLY A 97 13.51 -7.01 -11.59
N GLY A 98 12.34 -6.35 -11.64
CA GLY A 98 11.03 -7.00 -11.50
C GLY A 98 10.38 -6.85 -10.13
N CYS A 99 10.90 -5.98 -9.27
CA CYS A 99 10.29 -5.68 -7.98
C CYS A 99 9.31 -4.50 -8.06
N VAL A 100 8.26 -4.57 -7.25
CA VAL A 100 7.36 -3.45 -6.97
C VAL A 100 7.55 -2.97 -5.54
N THR A 101 7.36 -1.68 -5.35
CA THR A 101 7.56 -0.94 -4.11
C THR A 101 6.45 0.08 -3.91
N LYS A 102 6.43 0.73 -2.74
CA LYS A 102 5.57 1.89 -2.50
C LYS A 102 5.78 2.95 -3.59
N GLY A 103 4.68 3.40 -4.18
CA GLY A 103 4.65 4.39 -5.26
C GLY A 103 4.62 3.80 -6.67
N ASP A 104 4.87 2.50 -6.83
CA ASP A 104 4.76 1.84 -8.13
C ASP A 104 3.29 1.64 -8.52
N VAL A 105 3.05 1.57 -9.83
CA VAL A 105 1.71 1.44 -10.40
C VAL A 105 1.46 0.01 -10.85
N ILE A 106 0.40 -0.60 -10.32
CA ILE A 106 -0.20 -1.80 -10.89
C ILE A 106 -1.35 -1.42 -11.83
N ILE A 107 -1.46 -2.19 -12.90
CA ILE A 107 -2.42 -2.02 -13.97
C ILE A 107 -3.44 -3.15 -13.84
N VAL A 108 -4.68 -2.80 -13.51
CA VAL A 108 -5.78 -3.76 -13.42
C VAL A 108 -6.56 -3.69 -14.72
N GLU A 109 -6.59 -4.79 -15.46
CA GLU A 109 -7.37 -4.94 -16.69
C GLU A 109 -8.65 -5.73 -16.38
N ASP A 110 -9.80 -5.11 -16.63
CA ASP A 110 -11.13 -5.69 -16.42
C ASP A 110 -11.91 -5.76 -17.74
N SER A 111 -12.83 -6.70 -17.87
CA SER A 111 -13.67 -6.88 -19.06
C SER A 111 -14.82 -5.86 -19.05
N PRO A 112 -15.09 -5.09 -20.14
CA PRO A 112 -14.73 -5.34 -21.55
C PRO A 112 -13.49 -4.59 -22.08
N GLY A 113 -12.47 -4.34 -21.26
CA GLY A 113 -11.21 -3.68 -21.66
C GLY A 113 -10.95 -2.35 -20.96
N PHE A 114 -11.50 -2.15 -19.75
CA PHE A 114 -11.17 -1.00 -18.93
C PHE A 114 -9.90 -1.27 -18.15
N THR A 115 -8.99 -0.30 -18.20
CA THR A 115 -7.73 -0.37 -17.48
C THR A 115 -7.74 0.64 -16.33
N GLN A 116 -7.46 0.17 -15.13
CA GLN A 116 -7.32 1.02 -13.94
C GLN A 116 -5.86 1.06 -13.51
N ARG A 117 -5.39 2.25 -13.13
CA ARG A 117 -4.05 2.47 -12.61
C ARG A 117 -4.15 2.63 -11.10
N CYS A 118 -3.47 1.75 -10.37
CA CYS A 118 -3.51 1.67 -8.93
C CYS A 118 -2.11 1.86 -8.38
N ILE A 119 -1.94 2.83 -7.49
CA ILE A 119 -0.62 3.13 -6.90
C ILE A 119 -0.49 2.34 -5.61
N ILE A 120 0.60 1.60 -5.44
CA ILE A 120 0.89 0.88 -4.20
C ILE A 120 1.22 1.89 -3.09
N THR A 121 0.51 1.82 -1.97
CA THR A 121 0.79 2.65 -0.80
C THR A 121 1.61 1.90 0.22
N ASP A 122 1.23 0.66 0.53
CA ASP A 122 1.87 -0.14 1.57
C ASP A 122 1.75 -1.63 1.24
N ILE A 123 2.69 -2.44 1.75
CA ILE A 123 2.78 -3.86 1.45
C ILE A 123 3.04 -4.61 2.77
N TYR A 124 2.30 -5.67 3.00
CA TYR A 124 2.41 -6.52 4.18
C TYR A 124 2.47 -7.98 3.76
N LYS A 125 3.14 -8.83 4.55
CA LYS A 125 3.02 -10.28 4.39
C LYS A 125 1.60 -10.72 4.74
N TRP A 126 1.12 -11.74 4.05
CA TRP A 126 -0.17 -12.36 4.34
C TRP A 126 0.03 -13.80 4.81
N ASP A 127 -0.54 -14.12 5.97
CA ASP A 127 -0.59 -15.47 6.52
C ASP A 127 -1.95 -16.10 6.19
N GLU A 128 -1.98 -17.05 5.26
CA GLU A 128 -3.23 -17.75 4.90
C GLU A 128 -3.73 -18.69 6.00
N ASP A 129 -2.83 -19.17 6.86
CA ASP A 129 -3.14 -20.18 7.87
C ASP A 129 -3.58 -19.54 9.20
N ALA A 130 -3.37 -18.22 9.35
CA ALA A 130 -3.88 -17.49 10.51
C ALA A 130 -5.42 -17.49 10.53
N PRO A 131 -6.04 -17.62 11.72
CA PRO A 131 -7.49 -17.65 11.85
C PRO A 131 -8.09 -16.38 11.24
N ALA A 132 -9.23 -16.48 10.58
CA ALA A 132 -9.96 -15.30 10.15
C ALA A 132 -10.26 -14.41 11.37
N PRO A 133 -10.27 -13.07 11.24
CA PRO A 133 -10.80 -12.24 12.30
C PRO A 133 -12.24 -12.70 12.56
N ASP A 134 -12.55 -12.97 13.82
CA ASP A 134 -13.90 -13.28 14.24
C ASP A 134 -14.76 -12.06 13.85
N GLU A 135 -15.75 -12.26 12.98
CA GLU A 135 -16.77 -11.25 12.71
C GLU A 135 -17.66 -11.16 13.96
N ASP A 136 -17.15 -10.50 15.00
CA ASP A 136 -17.83 -10.37 16.29
C ASP A 136 -19.19 -9.68 16.11
N GLU A 137 -20.25 -10.49 16.21
CA GLU A 137 -21.41 -10.37 17.12
C GLU A 137 -21.90 -8.98 17.62
N ASP A 138 -21.66 -7.87 16.92
CA ASP A 138 -22.12 -6.53 17.29
C ASP A 138 -23.49 -6.14 16.71
N ASP A 139 -24.22 -7.10 16.11
CA ASP A 139 -25.56 -6.88 15.52
C ASP A 139 -26.72 -7.48 16.36
N MET A 140 -26.51 -7.72 17.67
CA MET A 140 -27.55 -8.23 18.60
C MET A 140 -27.74 -7.35 19.86
N MET A 141 -27.91 -6.03 19.70
CA MET A 141 -28.58 -5.19 20.71
C MET A 141 -29.68 -4.31 20.13
#